data_AF-A0A3S1CZ14-F1
#
_entry.id   AF-A0A3S1CZ14-F1
#
_cell.length_a   1.000
_cell.length_b   1.000
_cell.length_c   1.000
_cell.angle_alpha   90.00
_cell.angle_beta   90.00
_cell.angle_gamma   90.00
#
_symmetry.space_group_name_H-M   'P 1'
#
loop_
_entity.id
_entity.type
_entity.pdbx_description
1 polymer ?
#
loop_
_entity_poly.entity_id
_entity_poly.type
_entity_poly.pdbx_seq_one_letter_code
_entity_poly.pdbx_strand_id
1 'polypeptide(L)' 'MRKQEVMGSVDENGLLYLDEPLAVTKHSRVKVIVQFVEDEIDSDLESKESILNSLRTSLQQAKVGKTRPISKLWDDIDAE' A
#
# COMPACT_ATOMS: atom_id res chain seq x y z
N MET A 1 -18.35 26.22 -15.58
CA MET A 1 -17.36 25.92 -14.52
C MET A 1 -16.34 24.96 -15.13
N ARG A 2 -15.04 25.25 -15.04
CA ARG A 2 -13.98 24.30 -15.46
C ARG A 2 -13.33 23.76 -14.20
N LYS A 3 -13.19 22.45 -14.10
CA LYS A 3 -12.47 21.74 -13.04
C LYS A 3 -11.27 21.07 -13.72
N GLN A 4 -10.07 21.32 -13.20
CA GLN A 4 -8.84 20.67 -13.62
C GLN A 4 -8.29 19.95 -12.39
N GLU A 5 -7.97 18.67 -12.54
CA GLU A 5 -7.33 17.87 -11.51
C GLU A 5 -5.87 17.71 -11.90
N VAL A 6 -4.98 18.11 -11.00
CA VAL A 6 -3.52 18.07 -11.21
C VAL A 6 -2.93 17.53 -9.92
N MET A 7 -1.96 16.64 -10.05
CA MET A 7 -1.21 16.13 -8.91
C MET A 7 -0.25 17.21 -8.39
N GLY A 8 -0.01 17.17 -7.09
CA GLY A 8 0.88 18.11 -6.45
C GLY A 8 1.37 17.56 -5.12
N SER A 9 2.57 17.99 -4.76
CA SER A 9 3.20 17.63 -3.50
C SER A 9 2.98 18.74 -2.47
N VAL A 10 2.71 18.38 -1.22
CA VAL A 10 2.68 19.34 -0.11
C VAL A 10 3.97 19.18 0.68
N ASP A 11 4.72 20.26 0.79
CA ASP A 11 5.97 20.29 1.57
C ASP A 11 5.70 20.33 3.09
N GLU A 12 6.73 20.09 3.90
CA GLU A 12 6.69 20.14 5.37
C GLU A 12 6.23 21.49 5.93
N ASN A 13 6.39 22.56 5.14
CA ASN A 13 5.93 23.90 5.46
C ASN A 13 4.45 24.16 5.09
N GLY A 14 3.74 23.15 4.55
CA GLY A 14 2.35 23.24 4.11
C GLY A 14 2.15 23.96 2.78
N LEU A 15 3.22 24.13 1.99
CA LEU A 15 3.18 24.73 0.66
C LEU A 15 2.83 23.66 -0.39
N LEU A 16 1.79 23.91 -1.19
CA LEU A 16 1.38 23.04 -2.29
C LEU A 16 2.16 23.41 -3.56
N TYR A 17 2.91 22.45 -4.08
CA TYR A 17 3.58 22.51 -5.37
C TYR A 17 2.78 21.67 -6.37
N LEU A 18 2.42 22.27 -7.50
CA LEU A 18 1.76 21.55 -8.58
C LEU A 18 2.81 21.01 -9.53
N ASP A 19 2.67 19.75 -9.93
CA ASP A 19 3.59 19.13 -10.89
C ASP A 19 3.44 19.77 -12.28
N GLU A 20 2.22 20.19 -12.59
CA GLU A 20 1.90 20.92 -13.82
C GLU A 20 1.24 22.27 -13.53
N PRO A 21 1.52 23.30 -14.34
CA PRO A 21 0.87 24.60 -14.21
C PRO A 21 -0.62 24.48 -14.54
N LEU A 22 -1.46 25.14 -13.74
CA LEU A 22 -2.89 25.26 -14.06
C LEU A 22 -3.08 26.01 -15.38
N ALA A 23 -3.99 25.53 -16.23
CA ALA A 23 -4.31 26.15 -17.50
C ALA A 23 -5.18 27.41 -17.31
N VAL A 24 -4.66 28.40 -16.59
CA VAL A 24 -5.35 29.67 -16.31
C VAL A 24 -4.91 30.72 -17.33
N THR A 25 -5.84 31.14 -18.19
CA THR A 25 -5.59 32.17 -19.20
C THR A 25 -5.64 33.60 -18.66
N LYS A 26 -6.13 33.80 -17.42
CA LYS A 26 -6.23 35.11 -16.75
C LYS A 26 -6.05 34.94 -15.23
N HIS A 27 -5.45 35.93 -14.56
CA HIS A 27 -5.41 35.97 -13.10
C HIS A 27 -6.83 35.89 -12.52
N SER A 28 -7.13 34.77 -11.87
CA SER A 28 -8.44 34.44 -11.35
C SER A 28 -8.26 33.71 -10.03
N ARG A 29 -9.18 33.93 -9.08
CA ARG A 29 -9.19 33.20 -7.80
C ARG A 29 -9.69 31.78 -8.04
N VAL A 30 -8.88 30.79 -7.65
CA VAL A 30 -9.24 29.37 -7.75
C VAL A 30 -9.51 28.78 -6.37
N LYS A 31 -10.37 27.76 -6.32
CA LYS A 31 -10.61 26.94 -5.13
C LYS A 31 -9.76 25.68 -5.27
N VAL A 32 -8.82 25.47 -4.35
CA VAL A 32 -7.97 24.29 -4.30
C VAL A 32 -8.63 23.26 -3.38
N ILE A 33 -8.73 22.02 -3.84
CA ILE A 33 -9.17 20.87 -3.04
C ILE A 33 -7.95 19.95 -2.98
N VAL A 34 -7.42 19.75 -1.77
CA VAL A 34 -6.30 18.83 -1.54
C VAL A 34 -6.90 17.50 -1.11
N GLN A 35 -6.66 16.46 -1.90
CA GLN A 35 -6.98 15.09 -1.54
C GLN A 35 -5.68 14.41 -1.13
N PHE A 36 -5.56 14.09 0.16
CA PHE A 36 -4.50 13.23 0.62
C PHE A 36 -4.85 11.83 0.16
N VAL A 37 -4.04 11.30 -0.77
CA VAL A 37 -3.99 9.86 -0.99
C VAL A 37 -3.19 9.37 0.20
N GLU A 38 -3.87 8.90 1.24
CA GLU A 38 -3.19 7.99 2.16
C GLU A 38 -2.69 6.87 1.25
N ASP A 39 -1.36 6.67 1.19
CA ASP A 39 -0.83 5.44 0.64
C ASP A 39 -1.72 4.36 1.23
N GLU A 40 -2.37 3.58 0.36
CA GLU A 40 -2.94 2.32 0.79
C GLU A 40 -1.73 1.54 1.30
N ILE A 41 -1.40 1.74 2.58
CA ILE A 41 -0.72 0.74 3.39
C ILE A 41 -1.73 -0.36 3.30
N ASP A 42 -1.54 -1.20 2.29
CA ASP A 42 -2.36 -2.32 1.96
C ASP A 42 -2.71 -2.95 3.30
N SER A 43 -3.98 -2.81 3.70
CA SER A 43 -4.41 -3.17 5.04
C SER A 43 -4.31 -4.69 5.25
N ASP A 44 -4.04 -5.44 4.17
CA ASP A 44 -3.70 -6.85 4.16
C ASP A 44 -2.20 -7.11 4.38
N LEU A 45 -1.36 -6.08 4.53
CA LEU A 45 0.01 -6.22 5.01
C LEU A 45 -0.05 -6.66 6.46
N GLU A 46 0.07 -7.97 6.67
CA GLU A 46 0.29 -8.56 8.00
C GLU A 46 1.32 -7.72 8.75
N SER A 47 0.93 -7.25 9.95
CA SER A 47 1.83 -6.53 10.84
C SER A 47 3.15 -7.29 10.98
N LYS A 48 4.28 -6.56 11.02
CA LYS A 48 5.62 -7.15 11.18
C LYS A 48 5.68 -8.16 12.33
N GLU A 49 4.93 -7.91 13.40
CA GLU A 49 4.80 -8.83 14.55
C GLU A 49 4.09 -10.15 14.19
N SER A 50 3.04 -10.13 13.35
CA SER A 50 2.36 -11.33 12.86
C SER A 50 3.32 -12.22 12.06
N ILE A 51 4.05 -11.61 11.12
CA ILE A 51 5.04 -12.32 10.28
C ILE A 51 6.13 -12.94 11.16
N LEU A 52 6.67 -12.20 12.13
CA LEU A 52 7.70 -12.72 13.04
C LEU A 52 7.17 -13.86 13.91
N ASN A 53 5.92 -13.79 14.37
CA ASN A 53 5.30 -14.84 15.17
C ASN A 53 5.04 -16.11 14.34
N SER A 54 4.56 -15.94 13.11
CA SER A 54 4.35 -17.02 12.14
C SER A 54 5.68 -17.75 11.82
N LEU A 55 6.75 -17.00 11.60
CA LEU A 55 8.08 -17.56 11.34
C LEU A 55 8.64 -18.33 12.55
N ARG A 56 8.52 -17.78 13.76
CA ARG A 56 8.94 -18.46 15.00
C ARG A 56 8.19 -19.78 15.19
N THR A 57 6.88 -19.75 14.96
CA THR A 57 6.01 -20.93 15.08
C THR A 57 6.42 -22.00 14.07
N SER A 58 6.56 -21.62 12.79
CA SER A 58 7.00 -22.53 11.73
C SER A 58 8.38 -23.14 12.01
N LEU A 59 9.31 -22.35 12.55
CA LEU A 59 10.64 -22.83 12.94
C LEU A 59 10.57 -23.84 14.11
N GLN A 60 9.70 -23.61 15.10
CA GLN A 60 9.49 -24.56 16.19
C GLN A 60 8.86 -25.87 15.69
N GLN A 61 7.89 -25.80 14.77
CA GLN A 61 7.29 -27.00 14.16
C GLN A 61 8.35 -27.81 13.41
N ALA A 62 9.21 -27.14 12.63
CA ALA A 62 10.30 -27.78 11.92
C ALA A 62 11.30 -28.47 12.87
N LYS A 63 11.66 -27.82 13.99
CA LYS A 63 12.54 -28.40 15.01
C LYS A 63 11.98 -29.66 15.67
N VAL A 64 10.66 -29.76 15.81
CA VAL A 64 9.96 -30.91 16.40
C VAL A 64 9.67 -32.01 15.35
N GLY A 65 10.14 -31.82 14.11
CA GLY A 65 9.93 -32.78 13.02
C GLY A 65 8.50 -32.77 12.45
N LYS A 66 7.69 -31.77 12.80
CA LYS A 66 6.37 -31.54 12.22
C LYS A 66 6.52 -30.83 10.86
N THR A 67 7.15 -31.52 9.92
CA THR A 67 7.35 -31.07 8.54
C THR A 67 6.65 -32.03 7.59
N ARG A 68 6.12 -31.50 6.49
CA ARG A 68 5.59 -32.32 5.40
C ARG A 68 6.62 -32.40 4.27
N PRO A 69 6.86 -33.57 3.68
CA PRO A 69 7.72 -33.67 2.51
C PRO A 69 7.07 -32.93 1.34
N ILE A 70 7.89 -32.27 0.52
CA ILE A 70 7.40 -31.41 -0.56
C ILE A 70 6.58 -32.18 -1.59
N SER A 71 6.86 -33.47 -1.78
CA SER A 71 6.10 -34.37 -2.65
C SER A 71 4.67 -34.62 -2.19
N LYS A 72 4.36 -34.36 -0.91
CA LYS A 72 3.02 -34.51 -0.30
C LYS A 72 2.26 -33.18 -0.20
N LEU A 73 2.84 -32.08 -0.67
CA LEU A 73 2.22 -30.76 -0.60
C LEU A 73 1.00 -30.65 -1.53
N TRP A 74 1.00 -31.41 -2.62
CA TRP A 74 -0.04 -31.41 -3.65
C TRP A 74 -1.11 -32.49 -3.45
N ASP A 75 -0.88 -33.47 -2.56
CA ASP A 75 -1.80 -34.59 -2.32
C ASP A 75 -3.15 -34.16 -1.72
N ASP A 76 -3.18 -33.02 -1.02
CA ASP A 76 -4.36 -32.48 -0.32
C ASP A 76 -5.02 -31.29 -1.08
N ILE A 77 -4.47 -30.91 -2.25
CA ILE A 77 -5.02 -29.83 -3.08
C ILE A 77 -5.80 -30.51 -4.21
N ASP A 78 -7.09 -30.71 -4.01
CA ASP A 78 -7.98 -31.23 -5.06
C ASP A 78 -7.94 -30.27 -6.27
N ALA A 79 -7.52 -30.80 -7.41
CA ALA A 79 -7.62 -30.12 -8.70
C ALA A 79 -9.00 -30.44 -9.30
N GLU A 80 -10.07 -29.88 -8.73
CA GLU A 80 -11.40 -29.85 -9.35
C GLU A 80 -11.61 -28.55 -10.14
#